data_AF-A0A812UIK6-F1
#
_entry.id   AF-A0A812UIK6-F1
#
_cell.length_a   1.000
_cell.length_b   1.000
_cell.length_c   1.000
_cell.angle_alpha   90.00
_cell.angle_beta   90.00
_cell.angle_gamma   90.00
#
_symmetry.space_group_name_H-M   'P 1'
#
loop_
_entity.id
_entity.type
_entity.pdbx_description
1 polymer ?
#
loop_
_entity_poly.entity_id
_entity_poly.type
_entity_poly.pdbx_seq_one_letter_code
_entity_poly.pdbx_strand_id
1 'polypeptide(L)'
;MTAQHSERGFGWTAAIVWPVPLLWGGRLLLRLVHVSRSEREVERRHEARSEMSNRNICFDGSIIQERGRPCVASWPGKYEGAWESLVSQTQRGEVSAAVVFLPWGIDDYGAHDRIALAEGLPGTCWCTPLYGEEKPWGCRWFTNWRQNIETAVESGAELEVYYFPNRVGKGKVKSFETAGDDNLQREELNSRQKDFEKSPEFKQAMDAGLGNLSKEPGADGSSQYSREVRRLFLASLSETECEFLATAEGLGNSQKAEVAWLEKKGYTYWEADVSKWLPGDGDEQYIPASAEQTQLRSQQKKASAMSLSMVPLIAPVT
;
A
#
# COMPACT_ATOMS: atom_id res chain seq x y z
N MET A 1 -16.75 40.34 -43.88
CA MET A 1 -16.59 40.12 -45.33
C MET A 1 -17.40 38.92 -45.89
N THR A 2 -18.24 38.26 -45.10
CA THR A 2 -18.95 37.02 -45.52
C THR A 2 -20.40 37.22 -45.96
N ALA A 3 -21.12 38.23 -45.45
CA ALA A 3 -22.51 38.48 -45.85
C ALA A 3 -22.64 39.08 -47.27
N GLN A 4 -21.69 39.93 -47.67
CA GLN A 4 -21.76 40.69 -48.93
C GLN A 4 -21.45 39.85 -50.19
N HIS A 5 -20.89 38.65 -50.04
CA HIS A 5 -20.61 37.72 -51.15
C HIS A 5 -21.78 36.78 -51.47
N SER A 6 -22.69 36.56 -50.51
CA SER A 6 -23.90 35.74 -50.70
C SER A 6 -24.89 36.41 -51.66
N GLU A 7 -25.04 37.72 -51.55
CA GLU A 7 -25.98 38.50 -52.37
C GLU A 7 -25.53 38.65 -53.84
N ARG A 8 -24.27 38.34 -54.17
CA ARG A 8 -23.71 38.49 -55.53
C ARG A 8 -23.65 37.18 -56.34
N GLY A 9 -24.36 36.13 -55.93
CA GLY A 9 -24.54 34.92 -56.73
C GLY A 9 -23.37 33.92 -56.69
N PHE A 10 -22.39 34.10 -55.81
CA PHE A 10 -21.25 33.17 -55.64
C PHE A 10 -21.47 32.21 -54.45
N GLY A 11 -22.62 31.52 -54.43
CA GLY A 11 -23.01 30.63 -53.32
C GLY A 11 -22.01 29.50 -53.01
N TRP A 12 -21.20 29.10 -54.00
CA TRP A 12 -20.20 28.03 -53.84
C TRP A 12 -18.96 28.44 -53.02
N THR A 13 -18.66 29.74 -52.90
CA THR A 13 -17.49 30.21 -52.12
C THR A 13 -17.71 30.08 -50.61
N ALA A 14 -18.97 30.12 -50.15
CA ALA A 14 -19.32 29.88 -48.75
C ALA A 14 -19.01 28.43 -48.32
N ALA A 15 -19.11 27.46 -49.22
CA ALA A 15 -18.82 26.04 -48.92
C ALA A 15 -17.32 25.76 -48.72
N ILE A 16 -16.42 26.61 -49.24
CA ILE A 16 -14.97 26.44 -49.12
C ILE A 16 -14.42 27.06 -47.82
N VAL A 17 -15.07 28.09 -47.28
CA VAL A 17 -14.60 28.82 -46.08
C VAL A 17 -15.20 28.26 -44.78
N TRP A 18 -16.35 27.59 -44.83
CA TRP A 18 -17.02 27.01 -43.66
C TRP A 18 -16.35 25.79 -42.97
N PRO A 19 -15.51 24.95 -43.62
CA PRO A 19 -14.93 23.80 -42.93
C PRO A 19 -13.89 24.20 -41.88
N VAL A 20 -13.24 25.36 -42.04
CA VAL A 20 -12.09 25.76 -41.22
C VAL A 20 -12.49 26.06 -39.76
N PRO A 21 -13.57 26.84 -39.47
CA PRO A 21 -14.02 27.06 -38.10
C PRO A 21 -14.53 25.79 -37.40
N LEU A 22 -15.16 24.87 -38.14
CA LEU A 22 -15.71 23.62 -37.59
C LEU A 22 -14.60 22.61 -37.25
N LEU A 23 -13.55 22.52 -38.06
CA LEU A 23 -12.39 21.65 -37.79
C LEU A 23 -11.54 22.17 -36.62
N TRP A 24 -11.43 23.49 -36.45
CA TRP A 24 -10.74 24.09 -35.30
C TRP A 24 -11.54 23.97 -34.00
N GLY A 25 -12.86 24.19 -34.05
CA GLY A 25 -13.76 23.99 -32.91
C GLY A 25 -13.77 22.53 -32.41
N GLY A 26 -13.81 21.56 -33.33
CA GLY A 26 -13.77 20.13 -32.99
C GLY A 26 -12.47 19.69 -32.32
N ARG A 27 -11.31 20.20 -32.77
CA ARG A 27 -10.00 19.90 -32.15
C ARG A 27 -9.87 20.51 -30.75
N LEU A 28 -10.44 21.70 -30.52
CA LEU A 28 -10.44 22.32 -29.20
C LEU A 28 -11.32 21.53 -28.22
N LEU A 29 -12.52 21.11 -28.65
CA LEU A 29 -13.40 20.26 -27.85
C LEU A 29 -12.77 18.91 -27.51
N LEU A 30 -12.12 18.24 -28.47
CA LEU A 30 -11.41 16.98 -28.21
C LEU A 30 -10.25 17.14 -27.21
N ARG A 31 -9.49 18.23 -27.29
CA ARG A 31 -8.43 18.53 -26.30
C ARG A 31 -9.01 18.78 -24.91
N LEU A 32 -10.10 19.54 -24.79
CA LEU A 32 -10.76 19.79 -23.51
C LEU A 32 -11.32 18.50 -22.89
N VAL A 33 -11.93 17.63 -23.71
CA VAL A 33 -12.41 16.31 -23.26
C VAL A 33 -11.24 15.43 -22.79
N HIS A 34 -10.11 15.42 -23.50
CA HIS A 34 -8.94 14.62 -23.12
C HIS A 34 -8.29 15.11 -21.82
N VAL A 35 -8.09 16.43 -21.67
CA VAL A 35 -7.58 17.04 -20.42
C VAL A 35 -8.49 16.72 -19.24
N SER A 36 -9.81 16.90 -19.40
CA SER A 36 -10.78 16.60 -18.33
C SER A 36 -10.87 15.12 -17.95
N ARG A 37 -10.46 14.21 -18.84
CA ARG A 37 -10.42 12.76 -18.58
C ARG A 37 -9.13 12.38 -17.85
N SER A 38 -8.01 13.01 -18.18
CA SER A 38 -6.73 12.87 -17.49
C SER A 38 -6.82 13.36 -16.04
N GLU A 39 -7.37 14.55 -15.83
CA GLU A 39 -7.57 15.12 -14.48
C GLU A 39 -8.45 14.21 -13.62
N ARG A 40 -9.56 13.70 -14.15
CA ARG A 40 -10.43 12.73 -13.46
C ARG A 40 -9.80 11.36 -13.20
N GLU A 41 -8.74 10.99 -13.92
CA GLU A 41 -7.98 9.77 -13.64
C GLU A 41 -6.93 10.00 -12.54
N VAL A 42 -6.26 11.16 -12.56
CA VAL A 42 -5.36 11.58 -11.47
C VAL A 42 -6.12 11.75 -10.17
N GLU A 43 -7.30 12.39 -10.21
CA GLU A 43 -8.16 12.58 -9.05
C GLU A 43 -8.66 11.25 -8.51
N ARG A 44 -9.14 10.33 -9.35
CA ARG A 44 -9.51 8.97 -8.91
C ARG A 44 -8.33 8.18 -8.32
N ARG A 45 -7.11 8.34 -8.83
CA ARG A 45 -5.92 7.74 -8.21
C ARG A 45 -5.60 8.37 -6.86
N HIS A 46 -5.80 9.67 -6.74
CA HIS A 46 -5.61 10.39 -5.48
C HIS A 46 -6.68 10.00 -4.44
N GLU A 47 -7.93 9.86 -4.88
CA GLU A 47 -9.06 9.35 -4.09
C GLU A 47 -8.83 7.89 -3.70
N ALA A 48 -8.47 6.99 -4.62
CA ALA A 48 -8.17 5.59 -4.28
C ALA A 48 -6.98 5.48 -3.33
N ARG A 49 -5.94 6.30 -3.51
CA ARG A 49 -4.80 6.39 -2.58
C ARG A 49 -5.23 6.97 -1.23
N SER A 50 -6.15 7.94 -1.22
CA SER A 50 -6.74 8.52 -0.02
C SER A 50 -7.72 7.58 0.68
N GLU A 51 -8.40 6.70 -0.06
CA GLU A 51 -9.38 5.73 0.43
C GLU A 51 -8.65 4.50 1.00
N MET A 52 -7.59 4.05 0.34
CA MET A 52 -6.59 3.15 0.93
C MET A 52 -5.95 3.78 2.18
N SER A 53 -5.60 5.07 2.13
CA SER A 53 -5.12 5.81 3.30
C SER A 53 -6.21 6.05 4.36
N ASN A 54 -7.49 5.81 4.08
CA ASN A 54 -8.58 5.93 5.05
C ASN A 54 -8.96 4.59 5.68
N ARG A 55 -8.48 3.46 5.14
CA ARG A 55 -8.45 2.17 5.85
C ARG A 55 -7.26 2.16 6.81
N ASN A 56 -7.28 3.11 7.74
CA ASN A 56 -6.23 3.33 8.72
C ASN A 56 -6.20 2.16 9.72
N ILE A 57 -5.55 1.06 9.37
CA ILE A 57 -5.19 0.03 10.35
C ILE A 57 -4.18 0.66 11.31
N CYS A 58 -4.66 1.04 12.49
CA CYS A 58 -3.82 1.31 13.64
C CYS A 58 -3.59 -0.01 14.38
N PHE A 59 -2.33 -0.42 14.49
CA PHE A 59 -1.98 -1.63 15.22
C PHE A 59 -0.60 -1.43 15.82
N ASP A 60 -0.53 -1.35 17.15
CA ASP A 60 0.73 -1.10 17.87
C ASP A 60 1.54 -2.37 18.14
N GLY A 61 1.06 -3.51 17.65
CA GLY A 61 1.53 -4.83 18.03
C GLY A 61 0.77 -5.39 19.24
N SER A 62 0.73 -6.72 19.34
CA SER A 62 0.18 -7.45 20.48
C SER A 62 1.00 -8.70 20.69
N ILE A 63 1.81 -8.75 21.75
CA ILE A 63 2.66 -9.90 22.04
C ILE A 63 1.96 -10.80 23.05
N ILE A 64 1.69 -12.04 22.63
CA ILE A 64 1.20 -13.09 23.51
C ILE A 64 2.42 -13.77 24.12
N GLN A 65 2.61 -13.58 25.43
CA GLN A 65 3.78 -14.06 26.17
C GLN A 65 3.67 -15.56 26.51
N GLU A 66 3.68 -16.40 25.48
CA GLU A 66 3.62 -17.85 25.59
C GLU A 66 4.77 -18.48 24.78
N ARG A 67 5.58 -19.31 25.44
CA ARG A 67 6.74 -19.95 24.80
C ARG A 67 6.32 -20.85 23.64
N GLY A 68 7.05 -20.77 22.54
CA GLY A 68 6.83 -21.59 21.35
C GLY A 68 5.64 -21.13 20.49
N ARG A 69 4.96 -20.04 20.88
CA ARG A 69 3.85 -19.50 20.09
C ARG A 69 4.39 -18.72 18.89
N PRO A 70 3.85 -18.94 17.68
CA PRO A 70 4.20 -18.11 16.52
C PRO A 70 3.89 -16.63 16.77
N CYS A 71 4.81 -15.76 16.36
CA CYS A 71 4.68 -14.31 16.44
C CYS A 71 5.04 -13.67 15.10
N VAL A 72 4.09 -12.94 14.49
CA VAL A 72 4.37 -12.24 13.23
C VAL A 72 5.31 -11.07 13.48
N ALA A 73 6.58 -11.26 13.12
CA ALA A 73 7.65 -10.28 13.30
C ALA A 73 7.67 -9.24 12.17
N SER A 74 7.36 -9.64 10.95
CA SER A 74 7.32 -8.72 9.80
C SER A 74 6.22 -9.12 8.83
N TRP A 75 5.44 -8.13 8.37
CA TRP A 75 4.34 -8.33 7.44
C TRP A 75 4.40 -7.36 6.25
N PRO A 76 4.12 -7.83 5.03
CA PRO A 76 4.12 -6.98 3.85
C PRO A 76 2.87 -6.09 3.81
N GLY A 77 3.04 -4.82 4.16
CA GLY A 77 1.93 -3.85 4.29
C GLY A 77 1.04 -3.68 3.05
N LYS A 78 1.50 -4.05 1.85
CA LYS A 78 0.65 -4.04 0.64
C LYS A 78 -0.43 -5.14 0.63
N TYR A 79 -0.36 -6.12 1.52
CA TYR A 79 -1.36 -7.19 1.66
C TYR A 79 -2.17 -7.01 2.94
N GLU A 80 -2.78 -5.83 3.07
CA GLU A 80 -3.64 -5.46 4.19
C GLU A 80 -4.85 -6.41 4.33
N GLY A 81 -5.53 -6.76 3.24
CA GLY A 81 -6.66 -7.70 3.29
C GLY A 81 -6.25 -9.12 3.73
N ALA A 82 -5.01 -9.51 3.44
CA ALA A 82 -4.47 -10.79 3.92
C ALA A 82 -4.13 -10.72 5.41
N TRP A 83 -3.75 -9.54 5.93
CA TRP A 83 -3.54 -9.32 7.36
C TRP A 83 -4.85 -9.50 8.14
N GLU A 84 -5.95 -8.89 7.67
CA GLU A 84 -7.28 -9.09 8.27
C GLU A 84 -7.69 -10.57 8.27
N SER A 85 -7.40 -11.28 7.18
CA SER A 85 -7.65 -12.72 7.07
C SER A 85 -6.85 -13.51 8.10
N LEU A 86 -5.56 -13.23 8.27
CA LEU A 86 -4.72 -13.84 9.30
C LEU A 86 -5.27 -13.57 10.71
N VAL A 87 -5.66 -12.32 11.00
CA VAL A 87 -6.21 -11.94 12.30
C VAL A 87 -7.52 -12.66 12.60
N SER A 88 -8.44 -12.71 11.64
CA SER A 88 -9.74 -13.35 11.80
C SER A 88 -9.68 -14.88 11.97
N GLN A 89 -8.68 -15.55 11.38
CA GLN A 89 -8.57 -17.02 11.38
C GLN A 89 -7.90 -17.61 12.63
N THR A 90 -7.23 -16.80 13.45
CA THR A 90 -6.62 -17.31 14.69
C THR A 90 -7.69 -17.75 15.69
N GLN A 91 -7.52 -18.92 16.29
CA GLN A 91 -8.46 -19.45 17.30
C GLN A 91 -8.56 -18.45 18.46
N ARG A 92 -9.72 -17.77 18.57
CA ARG A 92 -10.05 -16.68 19.52
C ARG A 92 -9.68 -15.25 19.09
N GLY A 93 -9.18 -15.03 17.86
CA GLY A 93 -8.80 -13.69 17.37
C GLY A 93 -7.52 -13.14 18.01
N GLU A 94 -6.72 -14.01 18.63
CA GLU A 94 -5.47 -13.64 19.30
C GLU A 94 -4.26 -14.02 18.44
N VAL A 95 -3.85 -13.07 17.60
CA VAL A 95 -2.56 -13.11 16.88
C VAL A 95 -1.48 -12.51 17.77
N SER A 96 -0.38 -13.25 17.98
CA SER A 96 0.85 -12.64 18.49
C SER A 96 1.55 -11.96 17.32
N ALA A 97 1.77 -10.65 17.39
CA ALA A 97 2.40 -9.90 16.31
C ALA A 97 3.15 -8.68 16.83
N ALA A 98 4.38 -8.52 16.34
CA ALA A 98 5.22 -7.37 16.65
C ALA A 98 5.05 -6.21 15.67
N VAL A 99 4.42 -6.46 14.51
CA VAL A 99 4.24 -5.44 13.45
C VAL A 99 3.51 -4.21 13.98
N VAL A 100 3.94 -3.04 13.51
CA VAL A 100 3.38 -1.76 13.92
C VAL A 100 2.90 -0.99 12.69
N PHE A 101 1.62 -0.63 12.68
CA PHE A 101 1.00 0.20 11.67
C PHE A 101 0.54 1.51 12.33
N LEU A 102 1.24 2.61 12.02
CA LEU A 102 0.94 3.95 12.51
C LEU A 102 0.25 4.77 11.40
N PRO A 103 -1.09 4.83 11.36
CA PRO A 103 -1.80 5.62 10.38
C PRO A 103 -1.57 7.12 10.53
N TRP A 104 -1.86 7.88 9.48
CA TRP A 104 -1.81 9.34 9.53
C TRP A 104 -2.81 9.90 10.54
N GLY A 105 -2.40 10.92 11.29
CA GLY A 105 -3.26 11.66 12.22
C GLY A 105 -3.28 11.14 13.66
N ILE A 106 -2.46 10.14 14.00
CA ILE A 106 -2.19 9.77 15.39
C ILE A 106 -0.97 10.53 15.92
N ASP A 107 -0.89 10.69 17.24
CA ASP A 107 0.15 11.49 17.90
C ASP A 107 1.58 11.03 17.59
N ASP A 108 1.76 9.73 17.31
CA ASP A 108 3.07 9.13 16.99
C ASP A 108 3.45 9.24 15.49
N TYR A 109 2.52 9.62 14.61
CA TYR A 109 2.84 9.82 13.19
C TYR A 109 3.74 11.05 13.02
N GLY A 110 4.87 10.88 12.33
CA GLY A 110 5.87 11.94 12.20
C GLY A 110 6.80 12.06 13.41
N ALA A 111 6.63 11.24 14.45
CA ALA A 111 7.54 11.23 15.59
C ALA A 111 8.86 10.52 15.25
N HIS A 112 9.97 11.14 15.64
CA HIS A 112 11.32 10.60 15.45
C HIS A 112 11.93 10.19 16.77
N ASP A 113 12.59 9.02 16.77
CA ASP A 113 13.27 8.50 17.94
C ASP A 113 14.78 8.48 17.78
N ARG A 114 15.47 8.94 18.82
CA ARG A 114 16.92 8.97 18.85
C ARG A 114 17.48 7.56 18.91
N ILE A 115 18.51 7.32 18.11
CA ILE A 115 19.30 6.10 18.17
C ILE A 115 20.16 6.17 19.44
N ALA A 116 20.15 5.10 20.24
CA ALA A 116 21.04 5.00 21.39
C ALA A 116 22.50 4.91 20.93
N LEU A 117 23.41 5.64 21.58
CA LEU A 117 24.84 5.67 21.21
C LEU A 117 25.47 4.27 21.16
N ALA A 118 25.01 3.37 22.04
CA ALA A 118 25.48 1.99 22.11
C ALA A 118 25.20 1.17 20.83
N GLU A 119 24.26 1.61 19.99
CA GLU A 119 23.93 0.93 18.73
C GLU A 119 24.98 1.16 17.65
N GLY A 120 25.80 2.21 17.77
CA GLY A 120 26.88 2.52 16.83
C GLY A 120 26.42 2.77 15.40
N LEU A 121 25.19 3.25 15.22
CA LEU A 121 24.57 3.49 13.91
C LEU A 121 24.61 4.97 13.52
N PRO A 122 24.63 5.30 12.21
CA PRO A 122 24.61 6.68 11.74
C PRO A 122 23.24 7.33 11.95
N GLY A 123 23.23 8.67 12.00
CA GLY A 123 22.02 9.48 12.05
C GLY A 123 21.60 9.89 13.47
N THR A 124 20.69 10.85 13.53
CA THR A 124 20.10 11.34 14.79
C THR A 124 18.86 10.57 15.21
N CYS A 125 18.22 9.86 14.27
CA CYS A 125 17.05 9.02 14.50
C CYS A 125 17.05 7.77 13.60
N TRP A 126 16.15 6.82 13.88
CA TRP A 126 16.05 5.56 13.13
C TRP A 126 15.80 5.72 11.62
N CYS A 127 15.30 6.86 11.14
CA CYS A 127 15.10 7.04 9.70
C CYS A 127 16.38 6.86 8.88
N THR A 128 17.54 7.30 9.37
CA THR A 128 18.80 7.17 8.62
C THR A 128 19.18 5.71 8.35
N PRO A 129 19.29 4.81 9.34
CA PRO A 129 19.59 3.40 9.05
C PRO A 129 18.45 2.68 8.30
N LEU A 130 17.19 3.09 8.48
CA LEU A 130 16.05 2.44 7.82
C LEU A 130 15.87 2.84 6.35
N TYR A 131 16.06 4.12 6.05
CA TYR A 131 15.65 4.74 4.79
C TYR A 131 16.74 5.58 4.12
N GLY A 132 17.86 5.81 4.80
CA GLY A 132 18.98 6.65 4.37
C GLY A 132 18.81 8.13 4.71
N GLU A 133 17.58 8.58 4.96
CA GLU A 133 17.26 9.97 5.27
C GLU A 133 16.04 10.09 6.19
N GLU A 134 15.85 11.27 6.79
CA GLU A 134 14.68 11.57 7.62
C GLU A 134 13.40 11.56 6.79
N LYS A 135 12.38 10.81 7.22
CA LYS A 135 11.10 10.69 6.51
C LYS A 135 9.98 11.40 7.27
N PRO A 136 9.05 12.09 6.58
CA PRO A 136 8.02 12.91 7.23
C PRO A 136 6.99 12.11 8.05
N TRP A 137 6.91 10.80 7.86
CA TRP A 137 6.07 9.90 8.66
C TRP A 137 6.74 9.43 9.95
N GLY A 138 8.00 9.82 10.20
CA GLY A 138 8.69 9.46 11.43
C GLY A 138 9.24 8.03 11.46
N CYS A 139 9.85 7.68 12.59
CA CYS A 139 10.41 6.37 12.84
C CYS A 139 10.09 5.80 14.23
N ARG A 140 9.19 6.44 14.99
CA ARG A 140 8.64 5.93 16.26
C ARG A 140 8.12 4.50 16.14
N TRP A 141 7.46 4.17 15.01
CA TRP A 141 6.97 2.83 14.73
C TRP A 141 8.06 1.75 14.88
N PHE A 142 9.30 2.06 14.51
CA PHE A 142 10.41 1.10 14.58
C PHE A 142 10.87 0.86 16.02
N THR A 143 10.81 1.89 16.87
CA THR A 143 11.06 1.73 18.31
C THR A 143 10.02 0.81 18.94
N ASN A 144 8.73 1.03 18.63
CA ASN A 144 7.64 0.22 19.15
C ASN A 144 7.76 -1.23 18.64
N TRP A 145 8.01 -1.40 17.34
CA TRP A 145 8.26 -2.71 16.73
C TRP A 145 9.42 -3.44 17.41
N ARG A 146 10.55 -2.76 17.63
CA ARG A 146 11.69 -3.34 18.34
C ARG A 146 11.32 -3.81 19.74
N GLN A 147 10.61 -2.99 20.51
CA GLN A 147 10.17 -3.37 21.87
C GLN A 147 9.29 -4.61 21.85
N ASN A 148 8.40 -4.71 20.87
CA ASN A 148 7.57 -5.90 20.66
C ASN A 148 8.42 -7.13 20.32
N ILE A 149 9.43 -6.99 19.45
CA ILE A 149 10.37 -8.07 19.13
C ILE A 149 11.12 -8.53 20.38
N GLU A 150 11.69 -7.62 21.17
CA GLU A 150 12.41 -7.98 22.40
C GLU A 150 11.48 -8.73 23.36
N THR A 151 10.25 -8.25 23.55
CA THR A 151 9.24 -8.92 24.38
C THR A 151 8.91 -10.32 23.86
N ALA A 152 8.74 -10.48 22.55
CA ALA A 152 8.46 -11.77 21.92
C ALA A 152 9.62 -12.76 22.14
N VAL A 153 10.86 -12.31 21.92
CA VAL A 153 12.07 -13.12 22.14
C VAL A 153 12.23 -13.52 23.61
N GLU A 154 12.05 -12.59 24.55
CA GLU A 154 12.11 -12.86 25.99
C GLU A 154 11.07 -13.89 26.44
N SER A 155 9.87 -13.85 25.84
CA SER A 155 8.83 -14.85 26.10
C SER A 155 9.09 -16.22 25.46
N GLY A 156 10.11 -16.31 24.58
CA GLY A 156 10.43 -17.52 23.82
C GLY A 156 9.45 -17.80 22.68
N ALA A 157 8.84 -16.76 22.08
CA ALA A 157 8.00 -16.87 20.91
C ALA A 157 8.81 -17.26 19.65
N GLU A 158 8.15 -17.89 18.68
CA GLU A 158 8.75 -18.22 17.39
C GLU A 158 8.45 -17.11 16.38
N LEU A 159 9.45 -16.33 16.00
CA LEU A 159 9.27 -15.20 15.08
C LEU A 159 8.98 -15.68 13.66
N GLU A 160 8.03 -15.05 12.97
CA GLU A 160 7.70 -15.30 11.56
C GLU A 160 7.87 -14.03 10.71
N VAL A 161 8.53 -14.16 9.56
CA VAL A 161 8.70 -13.11 8.56
C VAL A 161 7.96 -13.51 7.29
N TYR A 162 6.97 -12.70 6.89
CA TYR A 162 6.19 -12.93 5.69
C TYR A 162 6.77 -12.20 4.48
N TYR A 163 7.03 -12.97 3.42
CA TYR A 163 7.52 -12.53 2.13
C TYR A 163 6.38 -12.40 1.12
N PHE A 164 6.64 -11.65 0.05
CA PHE A 164 5.75 -11.59 -1.09
C PHE A 164 5.56 -12.98 -1.74
N PRO A 165 4.46 -13.21 -2.48
CA PRO A 165 4.14 -14.48 -3.12
C PRO A 165 5.29 -15.01 -3.98
N ASN A 166 5.71 -16.23 -3.69
CA ASN A 166 6.80 -16.95 -4.36
C ASN A 166 8.16 -16.25 -4.25
N ARG A 167 8.37 -15.46 -3.18
CA ARG A 167 9.59 -14.68 -2.94
C ARG A 167 10.22 -14.92 -1.55
N VAL A 168 9.89 -16.03 -0.89
CA VAL A 168 10.53 -16.46 0.37
C VAL A 168 12.06 -16.42 0.24
N GLY A 169 12.72 -15.79 1.21
CA GLY A 169 14.18 -15.64 1.27
C GLY A 169 14.78 -14.61 0.29
N LYS A 170 13.96 -13.94 -0.53
CA LYS A 170 14.41 -12.93 -1.50
C LYS A 170 14.17 -11.50 -1.00
N GLY A 171 14.90 -10.56 -1.58
CA GLY A 171 14.73 -9.14 -1.26
C GLY A 171 15.35 -8.72 0.07
N LYS A 172 16.22 -9.51 0.69
CA LYS A 172 17.01 -9.06 1.84
C LYS A 172 18.05 -8.03 1.43
N VAL A 173 18.44 -7.17 2.38
CA VAL A 173 19.59 -6.27 2.24
C VAL A 173 20.82 -6.93 2.85
N LYS A 174 22.01 -6.43 2.52
CA LYS A 174 23.28 -7.03 2.96
C LYS A 174 23.46 -6.99 4.49
N SER A 175 23.08 -5.89 5.11
CA SER A 175 23.11 -5.71 6.57
C SER A 175 22.23 -4.54 6.97
N PHE A 176 21.93 -4.40 8.26
CA PHE A 176 21.14 -3.27 8.77
C PHE A 176 21.83 -1.92 8.52
N GLU A 177 23.16 -1.87 8.60
CA GLU A 177 23.96 -0.66 8.34
C GLU A 177 23.83 -0.16 6.90
N THR A 178 23.55 -1.06 5.95
CA THR A 178 23.44 -0.74 4.51
C THR A 178 22.00 -0.60 4.04
N ALA A 179 21.02 -0.84 4.91
CA ALA A 179 19.59 -0.81 4.55
C ALA A 179 19.14 0.57 4.07
N GLY A 180 19.64 1.63 4.70
CA GLY A 180 19.35 3.02 4.32
C GLY A 180 19.87 3.37 2.92
N ASP A 181 21.12 3.04 2.62
CA ASP A 181 21.73 3.29 1.30
C ASP A 181 21.03 2.48 0.20
N ASP A 182 20.72 1.21 0.47
CA ASP A 182 19.94 0.36 -0.43
C ASP A 182 18.55 0.97 -0.70
N ASN A 183 17.90 1.53 0.32
CA ASN A 183 16.63 2.22 0.16
C ASN A 183 16.75 3.45 -0.74
N LEU A 184 17.75 4.31 -0.53
CA LEU A 184 17.97 5.50 -1.35
C LEU A 184 18.21 5.12 -2.81
N GLN A 185 19.05 4.11 -3.07
CA GLN A 185 19.31 3.64 -4.43
C GLN A 185 18.04 3.10 -5.09
N ARG A 186 17.19 2.36 -4.37
CA ARG A 186 15.90 1.89 -4.89
C ARG A 186 14.93 3.04 -5.14
N GLU A 187 14.88 4.04 -4.27
CA GLU A 187 14.04 5.23 -4.45
C GLU A 187 14.49 6.06 -5.65
N GLU A 188 15.79 6.27 -5.83
CA GLU A 188 16.37 6.95 -6.99
C GLU A 188 15.96 6.24 -8.29
N LEU A 189 16.16 4.92 -8.37
CA LEU A 189 15.76 4.15 -9.55
C LEU A 189 14.26 4.20 -9.78
N ASN A 190 13.44 3.96 -8.75
CA ASN A 190 11.99 4.01 -8.90
C ASN A 190 11.47 5.42 -9.27
N SER A 191 12.17 6.49 -8.89
CA SER A 191 11.79 7.86 -9.24
C SER A 191 11.84 8.10 -10.77
N ARG A 192 12.76 7.41 -11.47
CA ARG A 192 12.90 7.45 -12.93
C ARG A 192 11.72 6.86 -13.68
N GLN A 193 10.83 6.11 -13.01
CA GLN A 193 9.61 5.60 -13.63
C GLN A 193 8.74 6.74 -14.18
N LYS A 194 8.69 7.89 -13.49
CA LYS A 194 7.92 9.05 -13.98
C LYS A 194 8.48 9.64 -15.26
N ASP A 195 9.78 9.50 -15.50
CA ASP A 195 10.41 9.98 -16.73
C ASP A 195 10.28 8.95 -17.84
N PHE A 196 10.36 7.66 -17.50
CA PHE A 196 9.99 6.58 -18.42
C PHE A 196 8.55 6.74 -18.93
N GLU A 197 7.58 7.05 -18.07
CA GLU A 197 6.18 7.27 -18.49
C GLU A 197 5.99 8.47 -19.45
N LYS A 198 6.99 9.35 -19.57
CA LYS A 198 7.00 10.47 -20.53
C LYS A 198 7.79 10.14 -21.82
N SER A 199 8.43 8.97 -21.88
CA SER A 199 9.35 8.62 -22.96
C SER A 199 8.63 8.23 -24.26
N PRO A 200 9.30 8.32 -25.42
CA PRO A 200 8.76 7.80 -26.68
C PRO A 200 8.41 6.32 -26.64
N GLU A 201 9.20 5.52 -25.93
CA GLU A 201 9.01 4.06 -25.78
C GLU A 201 7.70 3.76 -25.03
N PHE A 202 7.41 4.51 -23.95
CA PHE A 202 6.15 4.37 -23.24
C PHE A 202 4.96 4.77 -24.12
N LYS A 203 5.09 5.85 -24.89
CA LYS A 203 4.07 6.25 -25.86
C LYS A 203 3.83 5.17 -26.92
N GLN A 204 4.89 4.55 -27.44
CA GLN A 204 4.78 3.44 -28.37
C GLN A 204 4.04 2.25 -27.74
N ALA A 205 4.32 1.92 -26.47
CA ALA A 205 3.59 0.88 -25.75
C ALA A 205 2.10 1.22 -25.57
N MET A 206 1.79 2.49 -25.29
CA MET A 206 0.40 2.98 -25.25
C MET A 206 -0.31 2.81 -26.60
N ASP A 207 0.35 3.19 -27.70
CA ASP A 207 -0.17 3.00 -29.06
C ASP A 207 -0.33 1.50 -29.41
N ALA A 208 0.51 0.63 -28.84
CA ALA A 208 0.45 -0.82 -28.97
C ALA A 208 -0.61 -1.50 -28.07
N GLY A 209 -1.43 -0.73 -27.34
CA GLY A 209 -2.56 -1.25 -26.57
C GLY A 209 -2.31 -1.45 -25.08
N LEU A 210 -1.19 -0.96 -24.52
CA LEU A 210 -0.95 -0.94 -23.07
C LEU A 210 -2.12 -0.31 -22.32
N GLY A 211 -2.69 0.77 -22.86
CA GLY A 211 -3.85 1.47 -22.28
C GLY A 211 -5.15 0.66 -22.25
N ASN A 212 -5.23 -0.46 -22.97
CA ASN A 212 -6.40 -1.34 -23.01
C ASN A 212 -6.35 -2.46 -21.96
N LEU A 213 -5.22 -2.62 -21.25
CA LEU A 213 -5.11 -3.60 -20.16
C LEU A 213 -6.00 -3.23 -18.97
N SER A 214 -6.46 -4.25 -18.24
CA SER A 214 -7.26 -4.01 -17.04
C SER A 214 -6.48 -3.20 -16.01
N LYS A 215 -7.14 -2.18 -15.47
CA LYS A 215 -6.65 -1.33 -14.37
C LYS A 215 -7.21 -1.76 -13.01
N GLU A 216 -8.07 -2.77 -12.98
CA GLU A 216 -8.63 -3.30 -11.75
C GLU A 216 -7.51 -4.03 -10.97
N PRO A 217 -7.30 -3.69 -9.69
CA PRO A 217 -6.29 -4.34 -8.87
C PRO A 217 -6.73 -5.78 -8.56
N GLY A 218 -5.82 -6.74 -8.72
CA GLY A 218 -6.03 -8.10 -8.23
C GLY A 218 -5.76 -8.23 -6.73
N ALA A 219 -5.77 -9.47 -6.23
CA ALA A 219 -5.53 -9.78 -4.82
C ALA A 219 -4.17 -9.29 -4.28
N ASP A 220 -3.17 -9.11 -5.16
CA ASP A 220 -1.84 -8.61 -4.79
C ASP A 220 -1.70 -7.08 -4.85
N GLY A 221 -2.82 -6.39 -5.07
CA GLY A 221 -2.92 -4.94 -5.24
C GLY A 221 -2.49 -4.43 -6.61
N SER A 222 -2.02 -5.29 -7.51
CA SER A 222 -1.56 -4.90 -8.85
C SER A 222 -2.58 -5.26 -9.94
N SER A 223 -2.71 -4.36 -10.91
CA SER A 223 -3.51 -4.56 -12.12
C SER A 223 -2.65 -5.10 -13.28
N GLN A 224 -3.28 -5.63 -14.33
CA GLN A 224 -2.59 -6.02 -15.56
C GLN A 224 -1.80 -4.84 -16.15
N TYR A 225 -2.42 -3.66 -16.19
CA TYR A 225 -1.78 -2.42 -16.62
C TYR A 225 -0.53 -2.12 -15.80
N SER A 226 -0.63 -2.09 -14.46
CA SER A 226 0.54 -1.74 -13.62
C SER A 226 1.67 -2.75 -13.70
N ARG A 227 1.36 -4.04 -13.87
CA ARG A 227 2.38 -5.09 -14.05
C ARG A 227 3.13 -4.90 -15.37
N GLU A 228 2.41 -4.61 -16.44
CA GLU A 228 3.04 -4.39 -17.75
C GLU A 228 3.84 -3.08 -17.80
N VAL A 229 3.32 -1.99 -17.21
CA VAL A 229 4.09 -0.74 -17.03
C VAL A 229 5.39 -1.03 -16.28
N ARG A 230 5.33 -1.79 -15.18
CA ARG A 230 6.51 -2.15 -14.40
C ARG A 230 7.50 -2.99 -15.22
N ARG A 231 7.02 -3.97 -15.98
CA ARG A 231 7.86 -4.81 -16.86
C ARG A 231 8.60 -3.97 -17.91
N LEU A 232 7.89 -3.06 -18.58
CA LEU A 232 8.48 -2.17 -19.58
C LEU A 232 9.47 -1.19 -18.97
N PHE A 233 9.16 -0.65 -17.79
CA PHE A 233 10.08 0.21 -17.04
C PHE A 233 11.39 -0.53 -16.72
N LEU A 234 11.30 -1.74 -16.16
CA LEU A 234 12.50 -2.56 -15.87
C LEU A 234 13.32 -2.86 -17.13
N ALA A 235 12.65 -3.10 -18.26
CA ALA A 235 13.32 -3.33 -19.55
C ALA A 235 13.99 -2.06 -20.13
N SER A 236 13.64 -0.87 -19.63
CA SER A 236 14.27 0.40 -20.03
C SER A 236 15.52 0.75 -19.21
N LEU A 237 15.75 0.04 -18.10
CA LEU A 237 16.92 0.25 -17.24
C LEU A 237 18.15 -0.48 -17.80
N SER A 238 19.33 -0.13 -17.28
CA SER A 238 20.52 -0.94 -17.56
C SER A 238 20.39 -2.34 -16.95
N GLU A 239 21.17 -3.30 -17.44
CA GLU A 239 21.15 -4.67 -16.92
C GLU A 239 21.44 -4.72 -15.41
N THR A 240 22.42 -3.95 -14.94
CA THR A 240 22.80 -3.87 -13.52
C THR A 240 21.71 -3.23 -12.65
N GLU A 241 21.03 -2.20 -13.15
CA GLU A 241 19.92 -1.56 -12.45
C GLU A 241 18.69 -2.48 -12.38
N CYS A 242 18.40 -3.19 -13.47
CA CYS A 242 17.32 -4.17 -13.54
C CYS A 242 17.57 -5.34 -12.58
N GLU A 243 18.79 -5.89 -12.57
CA GLU A 243 19.19 -6.96 -11.64
C GLU A 243 19.10 -6.49 -10.18
N PHE A 244 19.57 -5.28 -9.88
CA PHE A 244 19.46 -4.70 -8.54
C PHE A 244 18.00 -4.60 -8.06
N LEU A 245 17.09 -4.09 -8.90
CA LEU A 245 15.67 -4.03 -8.55
C LEU A 245 15.02 -5.41 -8.45
N ALA A 246 15.41 -6.36 -9.31
CA ALA A 246 14.85 -7.71 -9.32
C ALA A 246 15.28 -8.52 -8.09
N THR A 247 16.54 -8.41 -7.67
CA THR A 247 17.06 -9.06 -6.45
C THR A 247 16.48 -8.44 -5.18
N ALA A 248 16.12 -7.15 -5.24
CA ALA A 248 15.43 -6.46 -4.16
C ALA A 248 13.95 -6.89 -3.98
N GLU A 249 13.35 -7.65 -4.91
CA GLU A 249 11.96 -8.12 -4.74
C GLU A 249 11.84 -9.22 -3.68
N GLY A 250 10.86 -9.07 -2.79
CA GLY A 250 10.46 -10.11 -1.82
C GLY A 250 10.03 -9.56 -0.48
N LEU A 251 10.58 -8.40 -0.10
CA LEU A 251 10.25 -7.65 1.12
C LEU A 251 9.96 -6.19 0.76
N GLY A 252 9.05 -5.56 1.50
CA GLY A 252 8.83 -4.11 1.46
C GLY A 252 10.01 -3.31 2.02
N ASN A 253 10.03 -1.99 1.81
CA ASN A 253 11.14 -1.13 2.22
C ASN A 253 11.41 -1.21 3.74
N SER A 254 10.38 -1.02 4.58
CA SER A 254 10.53 -1.16 6.03
C SER A 254 10.89 -2.58 6.44
N GLN A 255 10.26 -3.60 5.81
CA GLN A 255 10.52 -5.01 6.12
C GLN A 255 11.98 -5.41 5.89
N LYS A 256 12.62 -4.88 4.85
CA LYS A 256 14.05 -5.13 4.59
C LYS A 256 14.91 -4.76 5.79
N ALA A 257 14.64 -3.60 6.39
CA ALA A 257 15.36 -3.13 7.55
C ALA A 257 14.96 -3.90 8.82
N GLU A 258 13.69 -4.26 9.00
CA GLU A 258 13.23 -5.15 10.08
C GLU A 258 13.98 -6.49 10.04
N VAL A 259 14.02 -7.16 8.88
CA VAL A 259 14.70 -8.45 8.71
C VAL A 259 16.19 -8.33 8.96
N ALA A 260 16.84 -7.30 8.40
CA ALA A 260 18.26 -7.05 8.63
C ALA A 260 18.56 -6.72 10.10
N TRP A 261 17.62 -6.11 10.83
CA TRP A 261 17.72 -5.90 12.28
C TRP A 261 17.67 -7.23 13.05
N LEU A 262 16.71 -8.11 12.74
CA LEU A 262 16.63 -9.45 13.34
C LEU A 262 17.92 -10.22 13.14
N GLU A 263 18.49 -10.19 11.93
CA GLU A 263 19.75 -10.82 11.59
C GLU A 263 20.93 -10.20 12.36
N LYS A 264 21.01 -8.87 12.44
CA LYS A 264 22.03 -8.16 13.25
C LYS A 264 22.00 -8.58 14.73
N LYS A 265 20.80 -8.80 15.27
CA LYS A 265 20.61 -9.22 16.67
C LYS A 265 20.84 -10.71 16.90
N GLY A 266 20.96 -11.50 15.83
CA GLY A 266 21.10 -12.96 15.90
C GLY A 266 19.81 -13.68 16.27
N TYR A 267 18.66 -13.06 16.02
CA TYR A 267 17.35 -13.65 16.32
C TYR A 267 16.95 -14.63 15.22
N THR A 268 16.52 -15.82 15.63
CA THR A 268 16.00 -16.84 14.72
C THR A 268 14.56 -16.54 14.35
N TYR A 269 14.21 -16.70 13.07
CA TYR A 269 12.85 -16.53 12.58
C TYR A 269 12.55 -17.54 11.46
N TRP A 270 11.27 -17.84 11.29
CA TRP A 270 10.74 -18.63 10.19
C TRP A 270 10.38 -17.74 9.02
N GLU A 271 10.69 -18.19 7.80
CA GLU A 271 10.31 -17.48 6.58
C GLU A 271 9.01 -18.08 6.02
N ALA A 272 8.00 -17.24 5.85
CA ALA A 272 6.68 -17.64 5.38
C ALA A 272 6.28 -16.88 4.11
N ASP A 273 5.46 -17.52 3.29
CA ASP A 273 4.90 -16.92 2.08
C ASP A 273 3.50 -16.37 2.36
N VAL A 274 3.23 -15.11 1.99
CA VAL A 274 1.93 -14.47 2.22
C VAL A 274 0.80 -15.09 1.38
N SER A 275 1.11 -15.81 0.29
CA SER A 275 0.10 -16.42 -0.59
C SER A 275 -0.86 -17.35 0.13
N LYS A 276 -0.46 -17.93 1.27
CA LYS A 276 -1.31 -18.74 2.15
C LYS A 276 -2.55 -18.00 2.66
N TRP A 277 -2.49 -16.67 2.68
CA TRP A 277 -3.51 -15.77 3.20
C TRP A 277 -4.23 -14.97 2.11
N LEU A 278 -3.85 -15.19 0.85
CA LEU A 278 -4.56 -14.61 -0.28
C LEU A 278 -5.70 -15.55 -0.69
N PRO A 279 -6.84 -15.01 -1.15
CA PRO A 279 -7.87 -15.85 -1.76
C PRO A 279 -7.22 -16.62 -2.91
N GLY A 280 -7.45 -17.94 -2.96
CA GLY A 280 -6.95 -18.75 -4.07
C GLY A 280 -7.50 -18.20 -5.39
N ASP A 281 -6.73 -18.34 -6.48
CA ASP A 281 -7.04 -17.85 -7.83
C ASP A 281 -8.34 -18.44 -8.47
N GLY A 282 -9.27 -18.98 -7.68
CA GLY A 282 -10.57 -19.52 -8.10
C GLY A 282 -11.77 -19.22 -7.19
N ASP A 283 -11.59 -18.55 -6.04
CA ASP A 283 -12.69 -18.27 -5.09
C ASP A 283 -12.84 -16.76 -4.84
N GLU A 284 -13.16 -16.01 -5.89
CA GLU A 284 -13.66 -14.63 -5.77
C GLU A 284 -15.12 -14.64 -5.23
N GLN A 285 -15.31 -15.05 -3.97
CA GLN A 285 -16.51 -14.67 -3.23
C GLN A 285 -16.25 -13.36 -2.50
N TYR A 286 -16.54 -12.26 -3.19
CA TYR A 286 -16.65 -10.93 -2.61
C TYR A 286 -17.67 -10.96 -1.45
N ILE A 287 -17.17 -10.94 -0.21
CA ILE A 287 -17.97 -10.63 0.98
C ILE A 287 -17.77 -9.13 1.26
N PRO A 288 -18.76 -8.26 1.03
CA PRO A 288 -18.63 -6.85 1.38
C PRO A 288 -18.52 -6.68 2.90
N ALA A 289 -17.49 -5.95 3.33
CA ALA A 289 -17.15 -5.60 4.71
C ALA A 289 -18.24 -4.85 5.51
N SER A 290 -19.42 -4.62 4.94
CA SER A 290 -20.55 -3.96 5.59
C SER A 290 -21.59 -4.92 6.20
N ALA A 291 -21.49 -6.22 5.96
CA ALA A 291 -22.52 -7.18 6.39
C ALA A 291 -22.40 -7.60 7.88
N GLU A 292 -21.20 -7.71 8.44
CA GLU A 292 -21.03 -8.19 9.84
C GLU A 292 -21.30 -7.14 10.91
N GLN A 293 -21.06 -5.85 10.63
CA GLN A 293 -21.35 -4.79 11.61
C GLN A 293 -22.86 -4.55 11.81
N THR A 294 -23.69 -4.92 10.83
CA THR A 294 -25.15 -4.79 10.95
C THR A 294 -25.75 -5.90 11.81
N GLN A 295 -25.18 -7.12 11.78
CA GLN A 295 -25.65 -8.23 12.60
C GLN A 295 -25.30 -8.06 14.08
N LEU A 296 -24.07 -7.63 14.39
CA LEU A 296 -23.63 -7.35 15.77
C LEU A 296 -24.42 -6.18 16.42
N ARG A 297 -24.70 -5.10 15.68
CA ARG A 297 -25.56 -4.00 16.18
C ARG A 297 -27.02 -4.41 16.39
N SER A 298 -27.54 -5.35 15.60
CA SER A 298 -28.92 -5.86 15.77
C SER A 298 -29.05 -6.77 17.00
N GLN A 299 -28.01 -7.54 17.33
CA GLN A 299 -28.00 -8.43 18.49
C GLN A 299 -27.78 -7.65 19.81
N GLN A 300 -26.92 -6.63 19.82
CA GLN A 300 -26.75 -5.74 20.99
C GLN A 300 -28.02 -4.93 21.32
N LYS A 301 -28.80 -4.49 20.32
CA LYS A 301 -30.08 -3.81 20.56
C LYS A 301 -31.15 -4.74 21.13
N LYS A 302 -31.16 -6.03 20.76
CA LYS A 302 -32.09 -7.02 21.35
C LYS A 302 -31.72 -7.40 22.79
N ALA A 303 -30.44 -7.50 23.12
CA ALA A 303 -30.00 -7.80 24.48
C ALA A 303 -30.28 -6.65 25.47
N SER A 304 -30.14 -5.40 25.03
CA SER A 304 -30.41 -4.22 25.90
C SER A 304 -31.90 -4.00 26.16
N ALA A 305 -32.79 -4.39 25.24
CA ALA A 305 -34.24 -4.28 25.42
C ALA A 305 -34.83 -5.34 26.38
N MET A 306 -34.13 -6.45 26.63
CA MET A 306 -34.60 -7.50 27.56
C MET A 306 -34.17 -7.29 29.01
N SER A 307 -33.27 -6.34 29.31
CA SER A 307 -32.74 -6.13 30.66
C SER A 307 -33.52 -5.11 31.51
N LEU A 308 -34.50 -4.39 30.92
CA LEU A 308 -35.21 -3.29 31.58
C LEU A 308 -36.60 -3.66 32.15
N SER A 309 -36.94 -4.93 32.26
CA SER A 309 -38.25 -5.37 32.79
C SER A 309 -38.11 -6.34 33.95
N MET A 310 -37.50 -5.91 35.06
CA MET A 310 -37.76 -6.46 36.40
C MET A 310 -37.39 -5.43 37.47
N VAL A 311 -38.32 -4.52 37.77
CA VAL A 311 -38.32 -3.75 39.02
C VAL A 311 -39.41 -4.34 39.91
N PRO A 312 -39.08 -4.95 41.06
CA PRO A 312 -40.10 -5.40 42.00
C PRO A 312 -40.66 -4.20 42.79
N LEU A 313 -42.00 -4.07 42.79
CA LEU A 313 -42.72 -3.20 43.70
C LEU A 313 -42.46 -3.65 45.15
N ILE A 314 -41.78 -2.81 45.92
CA ILE A 314 -41.73 -2.92 47.39
C ILE A 314 -42.94 -2.14 47.92
N ALA A 315 -43.91 -2.87 48.48
CA ALA A 315 -45.02 -2.28 49.22
C ALA A 315 -44.57 -1.89 50.64
N PRO A 316 -45.08 -0.77 51.20
CA PRO A 316 -44.75 -0.36 52.55
C PRO A 316 -45.73 -0.94 53.59
N VAL A 317 -45.16 -1.38 54.71
CA VAL A 317 -45.63 -1.18 56.10
C VAL A 317 -46.90 -1.94 56.55
N THR A 318 -46.76 -2.76 57.59
CA THR A 318 -47.16 -2.48 58.99
C THR A 318 -46.51 -3.48 59.92
#